data_AF-A0A1J8PUA3-F1
#
_entry.id   AF-A0A1J8PUA3-F1
#
_cell.length_a   1.000
_cell.length_b   1.000
_cell.length_c   1.000
_cell.angle_alpha   90.00
_cell.angle_beta   90.00
_cell.angle_gamma   90.00
#
_symmetry.space_group_name_H-M   'P 1'
#
loop_
_entity.id
_entity.type
_entity.pdbx_description
1 polymer ?
#
loop_
_entity_poly.entity_id
_entity_poly.type
_entity_poly.pdbx_seq_one_letter_code
_entity_poly.pdbx_strand_id
1 'polypeptide(L)'
;PLDVASKAVTAPAVIVIDGLDASVSADFRKDILLVLAGKVSSDTRILVTSRPLKDIHDILHSTPHVRHISIDDLPVTEDDIQLYISKRLSHLPNVFRDVDFQKLTSKSAGLFKWARLACDYVTDTTGVHQDPKSRFEAVTSATGNGTRLLDGMYRSILTEITAPGKVTFSCVMAQIIASLEPLPMTALTSMQEHFPRDDDGYHYTGNDMQQVLSRLGSLVIGATDSQIPIRPLHPSFYDFLKDWSDFSIYLPSAQRNFAFASLHVMKYGLPLNTRDPESAYLLNTVIREKDCIAPELSYACRFWAAHVRATSFETSLAKEVEAFFEGQRPVFWLEALAQNGCLNVSVESLSSIADWYTIVGS
;
A
#
# COMPACT_ATOMS: atom_id res chain seq x y z
N PRO A 1 -7.87 -17.89 20.96
CA PRO A 1 -7.42 -16.47 21.05
C PRO A 1 -8.45 -15.55 21.73
N LEU A 2 -9.73 -15.59 21.31
CA LEU A 2 -10.82 -14.80 21.92
C LEU A 2 -11.11 -15.19 23.38
N ASP A 3 -11.02 -16.47 23.73
CA ASP A 3 -11.19 -16.95 25.13
C ASP A 3 -10.09 -16.52 26.10
N VAL A 4 -8.92 -16.12 25.58
CA VAL A 4 -7.81 -15.62 26.42
C VAL A 4 -7.98 -14.14 26.71
N ALA A 5 -8.53 -13.37 25.76
CA ALA A 5 -8.87 -11.97 25.97
C ALA A 5 -10.05 -11.79 26.96
N SER A 6 -11.02 -12.71 26.97
CA SER A 6 -12.20 -12.60 27.85
C SER A 6 -11.89 -12.78 29.34
N LYS A 7 -10.78 -13.44 29.70
CA LYS A 7 -10.39 -13.64 31.11
C LYS A 7 -9.62 -12.47 31.73
N ALA A 8 -9.09 -11.56 30.92
CA ALA A 8 -8.27 -10.43 31.39
C ALA A 8 -9.03 -9.09 31.40
N VAL A 9 -10.19 -9.01 30.73
CA VAL A 9 -10.93 -7.77 30.53
C VAL A 9 -12.34 -7.92 31.10
N THR A 10 -12.58 -7.39 32.30
CA THR A 10 -13.90 -7.30 32.96
C THR A 10 -14.78 -6.18 32.42
N ALA A 11 -14.41 -5.54 31.32
CA ALA A 11 -15.10 -4.41 30.71
C ALA A 11 -15.63 -4.77 29.31
N PRO A 12 -16.81 -4.23 28.91
CA PRO A 12 -17.30 -4.39 27.55
C PRO A 12 -16.27 -3.90 26.53
N ALA A 13 -15.88 -4.76 25.60
CA ALA A 13 -14.93 -4.45 24.53
C ALA A 13 -15.66 -4.19 23.21
N VAL A 14 -15.17 -3.23 22.42
CA VAL A 14 -15.60 -3.02 21.04
C VAL A 14 -14.42 -3.26 20.12
N ILE A 15 -14.57 -4.20 19.18
CA ILE A 15 -13.60 -4.47 18.12
C ILE A 15 -14.12 -3.83 16.85
N VAL A 16 -13.30 -3.01 16.20
CA VAL A 16 -13.63 -2.39 14.91
C VAL A 16 -12.74 -3.00 13.83
N ILE A 17 -13.35 -3.62 12.83
CA ILE A 17 -12.69 -4.14 11.64
C ILE A 17 -13.08 -3.23 10.48
N ASP A 18 -12.18 -2.34 10.09
CA ASP A 18 -12.44 -1.38 9.01
C ASP A 18 -11.99 -1.96 7.65
N GLY A 19 -12.93 -2.06 6.72
CA GLY A 19 -12.70 -2.47 5.33
C GLY A 19 -12.32 -3.94 5.18
N LEU A 20 -13.10 -4.88 5.70
CA LEU A 20 -12.82 -6.33 5.63
C LEU A 20 -12.65 -6.85 4.19
N ASP A 21 -13.23 -6.18 3.20
CA ASP A 21 -13.05 -6.52 1.79
C ASP A 21 -11.74 -6.02 1.18
N ALA A 22 -11.09 -5.04 1.82
CA ALA A 22 -9.82 -4.50 1.40
C ALA A 22 -8.69 -5.30 2.06
N SER A 23 -7.83 -5.92 1.26
CA SER A 23 -6.50 -6.45 1.66
C SER A 23 -6.41 -7.83 2.32
N VAL A 24 -7.45 -8.66 2.32
CA VAL A 24 -7.35 -10.08 2.70
C VAL A 24 -7.65 -11.01 1.53
N SER A 25 -6.87 -12.09 1.39
CA SER A 25 -7.17 -13.15 0.42
C SER A 25 -8.57 -13.70 0.66
N ALA A 26 -9.21 -14.25 -0.37
CA ALA A 26 -10.54 -14.83 -0.22
C ALA A 26 -10.58 -15.92 0.88
N ASP A 27 -9.50 -16.71 0.98
CA ASP A 27 -9.37 -17.77 1.98
C ASP A 27 -9.22 -17.19 3.40
N PHE A 28 -8.34 -16.22 3.60
CA PHE A 28 -8.16 -15.60 4.92
C PHE A 28 -9.39 -14.80 5.35
N ARG A 29 -10.08 -14.14 4.41
CA ARG A 29 -11.36 -13.47 4.67
C ARG A 29 -12.40 -14.49 5.13
N LYS A 30 -12.47 -15.66 4.49
CA LYS A 30 -13.39 -16.73 4.88
C LYS A 30 -13.14 -17.17 6.32
N ASP A 31 -11.89 -17.33 6.74
CA ASP A 31 -11.56 -17.67 8.12
C ASP A 31 -12.06 -16.61 9.12
N ILE A 32 -11.86 -15.32 8.81
CA ILE A 32 -12.41 -14.23 9.62
C ILE A 32 -13.93 -14.27 9.67
N LEU A 33 -14.59 -14.45 8.51
CA LEU A 33 -16.06 -14.50 8.42
C LEU A 33 -16.62 -15.66 9.25
N LEU A 34 -15.97 -16.82 9.28
CA LEU A 34 -16.35 -17.95 10.13
C LEU A 34 -16.23 -17.64 11.62
N VAL A 35 -15.21 -16.88 12.03
CA VAL A 35 -15.09 -16.40 13.42
C VAL A 35 -16.21 -15.43 13.77
N LEU A 36 -16.54 -14.49 12.88
CA LEU A 36 -17.62 -13.51 13.07
C LEU A 36 -19.01 -14.16 13.11
N ALA A 37 -19.22 -15.19 12.29
CA ALA A 37 -20.44 -16.00 12.28
C ALA A 37 -20.57 -16.90 13.52
N GLY A 38 -19.47 -17.14 14.23
CA GLY A 38 -19.42 -17.90 15.46
C GLY A 38 -20.00 -17.15 16.67
N LYS A 39 -20.03 -17.81 17.83
CA LYS A 39 -20.42 -17.17 19.09
C LYS A 39 -19.33 -16.19 19.55
N VAL A 40 -19.70 -14.92 19.61
CA VAL A 40 -18.90 -13.88 20.26
C VAL A 40 -19.35 -13.76 21.73
N SER A 41 -18.43 -13.48 22.64
CA SER A 41 -18.75 -13.22 24.05
C SER A 41 -19.79 -12.10 24.18
N SER A 42 -20.71 -12.20 25.15
CA SER A 42 -21.71 -11.15 25.42
C SER A 42 -21.10 -9.80 25.76
N ASP A 43 -19.85 -9.80 26.25
CA ASP A 43 -19.12 -8.60 26.65
C ASP A 43 -18.31 -8.01 25.49
N THR A 44 -18.45 -8.52 24.26
CA THR A 44 -17.72 -8.04 23.08
C THR A 44 -18.69 -7.68 21.97
N ARG A 45 -18.60 -6.44 21.48
CA ARG A 45 -19.28 -5.99 20.26
C ARG A 45 -18.27 -5.87 19.15
N ILE A 46 -18.64 -6.31 17.95
CA ILE A 46 -17.78 -6.18 16.77
C ILE A 46 -18.51 -5.33 15.74
N LEU A 47 -17.87 -4.24 15.32
CA LEU A 47 -18.30 -3.41 14.20
C LEU A 47 -17.41 -3.74 13.01
N VAL A 48 -18.00 -4.14 11.90
CA VAL A 48 -17.29 -4.45 10.65
C VAL A 48 -17.80 -3.53 9.56
N THR A 49 -16.90 -2.91 8.82
CA THR A 49 -17.23 -2.19 7.58
C THR A 49 -16.70 -3.01 6.39
N SER A 50 -17.50 -3.12 5.33
CA SER A 50 -17.09 -3.78 4.09
C SER A 50 -17.96 -3.38 2.90
N ARG A 51 -17.45 -3.57 1.68
CA ARG A 51 -18.31 -3.67 0.49
C ARG A 51 -19.26 -4.88 0.60
N PRO A 52 -20.43 -4.86 -0.08
CA PRO A 52 -21.38 -5.98 -0.07
C PRO A 52 -20.91 -7.11 -1.00
N LEU A 53 -19.77 -7.74 -0.68
CA LEU A 53 -19.27 -8.89 -1.42
C LEU A 53 -20.15 -10.12 -1.15
N LYS A 54 -20.29 -10.98 -2.16
CA LYS A 54 -21.14 -12.16 -2.10
C LYS A 54 -20.77 -13.11 -0.96
N ASP A 55 -19.49 -13.38 -0.77
CA ASP A 55 -19.00 -14.26 0.30
C ASP A 55 -19.30 -13.70 1.71
N ILE A 56 -19.13 -12.39 1.90
CA ILE A 56 -19.49 -11.70 3.15
C ILE A 56 -21.00 -11.82 3.39
N HIS A 57 -21.81 -11.55 2.37
CA HIS A 57 -23.25 -11.66 2.43
C HIS A 57 -23.69 -13.10 2.76
N ASP A 58 -23.23 -14.08 2.00
CA ASP A 58 -23.65 -15.48 2.11
C ASP A 58 -23.36 -16.05 3.51
N ILE A 59 -22.24 -15.67 4.14
CA ILE A 59 -21.87 -16.15 5.48
C ILE A 59 -22.58 -15.36 6.60
N LEU A 60 -22.58 -14.03 6.54
CA LEU A 60 -23.03 -13.20 7.67
C LEU A 60 -24.54 -12.88 7.62
N HIS A 61 -25.18 -12.90 6.45
CA HIS A 61 -26.61 -12.53 6.32
C HIS A 61 -27.53 -13.46 7.12
N SER A 62 -27.21 -14.76 7.15
CA SER A 62 -28.01 -15.76 7.85
C SER A 62 -27.65 -15.91 9.33
N THR A 63 -26.71 -15.11 9.85
CA THR A 63 -26.21 -15.24 11.22
C THR A 63 -27.12 -14.46 12.19
N PRO A 64 -27.80 -15.12 13.16
CA PRO A 64 -28.85 -14.48 13.97
C PRO A 64 -28.40 -13.29 14.82
N HIS A 65 -27.14 -13.26 15.27
CA HIS A 65 -26.59 -12.18 16.10
C HIS A 65 -25.92 -11.07 15.29
N VAL A 66 -25.94 -11.14 13.96
CA VAL A 66 -25.34 -10.11 13.10
C VAL A 66 -26.43 -9.16 12.61
N ARG A 67 -26.22 -7.86 12.87
CA ARG A 67 -27.05 -6.79 12.32
C ARG A 67 -26.37 -6.18 11.10
N HIS A 68 -27.07 -6.21 9.98
CA HIS A 68 -26.62 -5.57 8.74
C HIS A 68 -27.22 -4.16 8.64
N ILE A 69 -26.38 -3.20 8.28
CA ILE A 69 -26.79 -1.81 8.00
C ILE A 69 -26.15 -1.44 6.67
N SER A 70 -26.95 -1.20 5.65
CA SER A 70 -26.46 -0.62 4.41
C SER A 70 -26.24 0.87 4.62
N ILE A 71 -25.07 1.37 4.21
CA ILE A 71 -24.81 2.82 4.21
C ILE A 71 -25.70 3.52 3.17
N ASP A 72 -26.08 2.82 2.10
CA ASP A 72 -26.96 3.36 1.05
C ASP A 72 -28.39 3.61 1.54
N ASP A 73 -28.80 2.97 2.64
CA ASP A 73 -30.11 3.15 3.26
C ASP A 73 -30.14 4.31 4.28
N LEU A 74 -28.98 4.93 4.57
CA LEU A 74 -28.88 6.03 5.53
C LEU A 74 -29.30 7.36 4.88
N PRO A 75 -30.17 8.14 5.54
CA PRO A 75 -30.63 9.41 5.00
C PRO A 75 -29.54 10.49 5.04
N VAL A 76 -29.51 11.29 3.97
CA VAL A 76 -28.79 12.57 3.81
C VAL A 76 -27.26 12.47 3.81
N THR A 77 -26.69 12.16 2.66
CA THR A 77 -25.26 12.39 2.36
C THR A 77 -24.98 13.80 1.85
N GLU A 78 -25.94 14.47 1.20
CA GLU A 78 -25.69 15.76 0.54
C GLU A 78 -25.47 16.92 1.52
N ASP A 79 -26.27 17.05 2.58
CA ASP A 79 -26.09 18.14 3.57
C ASP A 79 -24.73 18.02 4.29
N ASP A 80 -24.33 16.79 4.64
CA ASP A 80 -23.03 16.51 5.25
C ASP A 80 -21.87 16.81 4.28
N ILE A 81 -22.02 16.47 3.00
CA ILE A 81 -21.05 16.82 1.96
C ILE A 81 -20.96 18.34 1.80
N GLN A 82 -22.08 19.05 1.76
CA GLN A 82 -22.08 20.51 1.64
C GLN A 82 -21.44 21.18 2.86
N LEU A 83 -21.76 20.70 4.07
CA LEU A 83 -21.14 21.17 5.31
C LEU A 83 -19.63 20.90 5.31
N TYR A 84 -19.20 19.74 4.83
CA TYR A 84 -17.79 19.42 4.68
C TYR A 84 -17.10 20.35 3.68
N ILE A 85 -17.65 20.52 2.47
CA ILE A 85 -17.08 21.36 1.42
C ILE A 85 -16.96 22.82 1.89
N SER A 86 -18.03 23.37 2.47
CA SER A 86 -18.05 24.74 2.96
C SER A 86 -16.98 24.96 4.04
N LYS A 87 -16.84 24.03 4.99
CA LYS A 87 -15.76 24.10 6.00
C LYS A 87 -14.36 23.94 5.41
N ARG A 88 -14.17 23.06 4.43
CA ARG A 88 -12.86 22.86 3.79
C ARG A 88 -12.42 24.09 3.00
N LEU A 89 -13.35 24.77 2.34
CA LEU A 89 -13.06 25.91 1.47
C LEU A 89 -13.26 27.29 2.16
N SER A 90 -13.68 27.31 3.43
CA SER A 90 -14.00 28.56 4.16
C SER A 90 -12.81 29.52 4.32
N HIS A 91 -11.59 29.02 4.19
CA HIS A 91 -10.36 29.83 4.25
C HIS A 91 -10.10 30.64 2.96
N LEU A 92 -10.91 30.44 1.91
CA LEU A 92 -10.87 31.18 0.65
C LEU A 92 -12.20 31.95 0.39
N PRO A 93 -12.66 32.80 1.32
CA PRO A 93 -13.99 33.43 1.24
C PRO A 93 -14.13 34.43 0.07
N ASN A 94 -13.00 34.93 -0.45
CA ASN A 94 -12.98 35.81 -1.61
C ASN A 94 -13.05 35.06 -2.95
N VAL A 95 -12.89 33.72 -2.93
CA VAL A 95 -12.84 32.88 -4.14
C VAL A 95 -14.11 32.03 -4.28
N PHE A 96 -14.56 31.43 -3.17
CA PHE A 96 -15.71 30.53 -3.15
C PHE A 96 -16.86 31.09 -2.32
N ARG A 97 -18.08 30.91 -2.83
CA ARG A 97 -19.34 31.30 -2.17
C ARG A 97 -20.27 30.10 -2.04
N ASP A 98 -21.39 30.27 -1.35
CA ASP A 98 -22.38 29.20 -1.14
C ASP A 98 -22.83 28.50 -2.42
N VAL A 99 -22.98 29.26 -3.51
CA VAL A 99 -23.32 28.71 -4.84
C VAL A 99 -22.25 27.76 -5.39
N ASP A 100 -20.98 27.99 -5.07
CA ASP A 100 -19.87 27.12 -5.47
C ASP A 100 -19.87 25.83 -4.64
N PHE A 101 -20.17 25.93 -3.34
CA PHE A 101 -20.31 24.77 -2.45
C PHE A 101 -21.46 23.87 -2.88
N GLN A 102 -22.61 24.45 -3.21
CA GLN A 102 -23.75 23.73 -3.77
C GLN A 102 -23.37 23.03 -5.09
N LYS A 103 -22.66 23.72 -5.98
CA LYS A 103 -22.21 23.14 -7.26
C LYS A 103 -21.32 21.91 -7.06
N LEU A 104 -20.34 21.96 -6.15
CA LEU A 104 -19.50 20.80 -5.83
C LEU A 104 -20.28 19.69 -5.12
N THR A 105 -21.23 20.04 -4.25
CA THR A 105 -22.11 19.08 -3.57
C THR A 105 -22.90 18.29 -4.59
N SER A 106 -23.63 18.97 -5.47
CA SER A 106 -24.39 18.31 -6.54
C SER A 106 -23.47 17.52 -7.48
N LYS A 107 -22.27 18.04 -7.77
CA LYS A 107 -21.31 17.35 -8.63
C LYS A 107 -20.81 16.04 -8.01
N SER A 108 -20.66 15.99 -6.69
CA SER A 108 -20.18 14.80 -5.98
C SER A 108 -21.08 13.59 -6.14
N ALA A 109 -22.37 13.78 -6.47
CA ALA A 109 -23.36 12.72 -6.59
C ALA A 109 -23.37 11.77 -5.35
N GLY A 110 -23.27 12.35 -4.15
CA GLY A 110 -23.22 11.61 -2.88
C GLY A 110 -21.85 11.00 -2.53
N LEU A 111 -20.83 11.14 -3.37
CA LEU A 111 -19.51 10.57 -3.15
C LEU A 111 -18.64 11.50 -2.28
N PHE A 112 -18.66 11.28 -0.97
CA PHE A 112 -17.82 12.04 -0.02
C PHE A 112 -16.32 12.03 -0.38
N LYS A 113 -15.82 10.91 -0.91
CA LYS A 113 -14.42 10.79 -1.38
C LYS A 113 -14.13 11.73 -2.54
N TRP A 114 -15.05 11.84 -3.48
CA TRP A 114 -14.93 12.78 -4.58
C TRP A 114 -14.95 14.20 -4.04
N ALA A 115 -15.87 14.54 -3.13
CA ALA A 115 -15.95 15.87 -2.52
C ALA A 115 -14.65 16.25 -1.80
N ARG A 116 -14.07 15.31 -1.03
CA ARG A 116 -12.75 15.48 -0.42
C ARG A 116 -11.66 15.76 -1.45
N LEU A 117 -11.52 14.89 -2.46
CA LEU A 117 -10.48 15.05 -3.48
C LEU A 117 -10.65 16.34 -4.26
N ALA A 118 -11.89 16.72 -4.59
CA ALA A 118 -12.21 17.97 -5.25
C ALA A 118 -11.76 19.16 -4.40
N CYS A 119 -12.10 19.20 -3.10
CA CYS A 119 -11.61 20.23 -2.20
C CYS A 119 -10.08 20.29 -2.15
N ASP A 120 -9.42 19.15 -1.95
CA ASP A 120 -7.96 19.07 -1.88
C ASP A 120 -7.33 19.60 -3.18
N TYR A 121 -7.85 19.17 -4.33
CA TYR A 121 -7.39 19.59 -5.65
C TYR A 121 -7.58 21.09 -5.92
N VAL A 122 -8.75 21.66 -5.62
CA VAL A 122 -8.97 23.10 -5.86
C VAL A 122 -8.14 23.99 -4.93
N THR A 123 -7.78 23.48 -3.74
CA THR A 123 -6.93 24.21 -2.78
C THR A 123 -5.43 23.97 -2.97
N ASP A 124 -5.05 22.96 -3.74
CA ASP A 124 -3.65 22.57 -3.89
C ASP A 124 -2.89 23.63 -4.70
N THR A 125 -1.85 24.19 -4.07
CA THR A 125 -0.98 25.23 -4.62
C THR A 125 0.34 24.68 -5.17
N THR A 126 0.53 23.36 -5.19
CA THR A 126 1.80 22.71 -5.57
C THR A 126 1.94 22.43 -7.07
N GLY A 127 0.85 22.53 -7.83
CA GLY A 127 0.85 22.39 -9.28
C GLY A 127 1.28 23.66 -10.03
N VAL A 128 1.36 23.54 -11.35
CA VAL A 128 1.75 24.65 -12.25
C VAL A 128 0.66 25.72 -12.26
N HIS A 129 0.82 26.75 -11.42
CA HIS A 129 0.17 28.07 -11.49
C HIS A 129 -1.29 28.11 -11.99
N GLN A 130 -2.17 27.27 -11.46
CA GLN A 130 -3.61 27.42 -11.69
C GLN A 130 -4.24 28.07 -10.46
N ASP A 131 -4.96 29.16 -10.67
CA ASP A 131 -5.76 29.77 -9.62
C ASP A 131 -6.85 28.77 -9.16
N PRO A 132 -7.25 28.80 -7.87
CA PRO A 132 -8.25 27.87 -7.35
C PRO A 132 -9.58 27.87 -8.11
N LYS A 133 -9.94 28.98 -8.77
CA LYS A 133 -11.20 29.09 -9.53
C LYS A 133 -11.12 28.31 -10.84
N SER A 134 -10.00 28.39 -11.56
CA SER A 134 -9.75 27.57 -12.76
C SER A 134 -9.82 26.08 -12.45
N ARG A 135 -9.22 25.62 -11.35
CA ARG A 135 -9.30 24.21 -10.92
C ARG A 135 -10.73 23.80 -10.56
N PHE A 136 -11.47 24.67 -9.89
CA PHE A 136 -12.89 24.47 -9.61
C PHE A 136 -13.72 24.32 -10.90
N GLU A 137 -13.45 25.14 -11.90
CA GLU A 137 -14.11 25.05 -13.21
C GLU A 137 -13.77 23.73 -13.92
N ALA A 138 -12.52 23.30 -13.89
CA ALA A 138 -12.09 22.00 -14.44
C ALA A 138 -12.83 20.83 -13.79
N VAL A 139 -12.89 20.78 -12.46
CA VAL A 139 -13.56 19.69 -11.72
C VAL A 139 -15.08 19.72 -11.91
N THR A 140 -15.68 20.92 -11.96
CA THR A 140 -17.14 21.03 -12.12
C THR A 140 -17.62 20.81 -13.56
N SER A 141 -16.76 21.04 -14.57
CA SER A 141 -17.05 20.78 -15.98
C SER A 141 -16.80 19.32 -16.41
N ALA A 142 -15.99 18.56 -15.68
CA ALA A 142 -15.70 17.15 -15.98
C ALA A 142 -16.98 16.29 -16.10
N THR A 143 -17.11 15.46 -17.13
CA THR A 143 -18.31 14.63 -17.34
C THR A 143 -18.17 13.25 -16.69
N GLY A 144 -19.26 12.70 -16.14
CA GLY A 144 -19.27 11.37 -15.51
C GLY A 144 -20.28 11.26 -14.35
N ASN A 145 -20.57 10.03 -13.93
CA ASN A 145 -21.35 9.71 -12.73
C ASN A 145 -20.69 8.54 -11.96
N GLY A 146 -20.97 8.43 -10.65
CA GLY A 146 -20.50 7.32 -9.82
C GLY A 146 -18.99 7.09 -9.89
N THR A 147 -18.55 5.83 -10.06
CA THR A 147 -17.13 5.45 -10.18
C THR A 147 -16.42 6.19 -11.32
N ARG A 148 -17.10 6.43 -12.45
CA ARG A 148 -16.51 7.14 -13.61
C ARG A 148 -16.16 8.60 -13.27
N LEU A 149 -16.90 9.21 -12.35
CA LEU A 149 -16.61 10.55 -11.84
C LEU A 149 -15.36 10.55 -10.95
N LEU A 150 -15.22 9.55 -10.08
CA LEU A 150 -14.04 9.39 -9.22
C LEU A 150 -12.78 9.03 -10.02
N ASP A 151 -12.89 8.15 -11.00
CA ASP A 151 -11.80 7.81 -11.92
C ASP A 151 -11.38 9.03 -12.76
N GLY A 152 -12.35 9.85 -13.18
CA GLY A 152 -12.09 11.13 -13.81
C GLY A 152 -11.28 12.07 -12.92
N MET A 153 -11.63 12.13 -11.62
CA MET A 153 -10.89 12.93 -10.64
C MET A 153 -9.45 12.43 -10.47
N TYR A 154 -9.25 11.13 -10.30
CA TYR A 154 -7.91 10.54 -10.23
C TYR A 154 -7.09 10.84 -11.49
N ARG A 155 -7.70 10.67 -12.67
CA ARG A 155 -7.06 10.97 -13.96
C ARG A 155 -6.62 12.43 -14.05
N SER A 156 -7.47 13.38 -13.64
CA SER A 156 -7.11 14.80 -13.65
C SER A 156 -5.92 15.10 -12.73
N ILE A 157 -5.96 14.60 -11.49
CA ILE A 157 -4.86 14.78 -10.53
C ILE A 157 -3.57 14.15 -11.08
N LEU A 158 -3.62 12.89 -11.52
CA LEU A 158 -2.45 12.18 -12.03
C LEU A 158 -1.84 12.87 -13.26
N THR A 159 -2.68 13.27 -14.23
CA THR A 159 -2.19 13.94 -15.44
C THR A 159 -1.42 15.21 -15.10
N GLU A 160 -1.88 15.98 -14.12
CA GLU A 160 -1.21 17.20 -13.69
C GLU A 160 0.12 16.93 -12.97
N ILE A 161 0.14 15.99 -12.02
CA ILE A 161 1.36 15.71 -11.25
C ILE A 161 2.43 14.98 -12.07
N THR A 162 2.03 14.23 -13.11
CA THR A 162 2.91 13.51 -14.03
C THR A 162 3.54 14.45 -15.07
N ALA A 163 2.88 15.56 -15.43
CA ALA A 163 3.33 16.46 -16.49
C ALA A 163 4.79 16.98 -16.35
N PRO A 164 5.29 17.33 -15.15
CA PRO A 164 6.65 17.87 -15.01
C PRO A 164 7.77 16.81 -15.11
N GLY A 165 7.44 15.52 -15.27
CA GLY A 165 8.44 14.45 -15.29
C GLY A 165 7.81 13.06 -15.43
N LYS A 166 7.21 12.76 -16.59
CA LYS A 166 6.44 11.53 -16.81
C LYS A 166 7.24 10.26 -16.52
N VAL A 167 8.47 10.19 -17.00
CA VAL A 167 9.33 9.00 -16.82
C VAL A 167 9.65 8.79 -15.33
N THR A 168 10.09 9.83 -14.64
CA THR A 168 10.38 9.81 -13.19
C THR A 168 9.17 9.36 -12.39
N PHE A 169 8.02 9.97 -12.66
CA PHE A 169 6.76 9.65 -12.01
C PHE A 169 6.40 8.17 -12.22
N SER A 170 6.45 7.70 -13.46
CA SER A 170 6.14 6.32 -13.79
C SER A 170 7.09 5.33 -13.13
N CYS A 171 8.39 5.61 -13.04
CA CYS A 171 9.36 4.75 -12.35
C CYS A 171 9.11 4.69 -10.84
N VAL A 172 8.83 5.83 -10.19
CA VAL A 172 8.49 5.89 -8.76
C VAL A 172 7.21 5.12 -8.48
N MET A 173 6.15 5.35 -9.26
CA MET A 173 4.89 4.63 -9.11
C MET A 173 5.04 3.13 -9.36
N ALA A 174 5.82 2.73 -10.37
CA ALA A 174 6.11 1.33 -10.61
C ALA A 174 6.85 0.68 -9.44
N GLN A 175 7.77 1.38 -8.77
CA GLN A 175 8.41 0.87 -7.55
C GLN A 175 7.40 0.70 -6.41
N ILE A 176 6.57 1.70 -6.15
CA ILE A 176 5.54 1.64 -5.08
C ILE A 176 4.56 0.49 -5.33
N ILE A 177 4.15 0.28 -6.58
CA ILE A 177 3.17 -0.75 -6.97
C ILE A 177 3.80 -2.14 -7.05
N ALA A 178 5.07 -2.26 -7.46
CA ALA A 178 5.79 -3.52 -7.46
C ALA A 178 6.08 -4.03 -6.04
N SER A 179 6.08 -3.15 -5.03
CA SER A 179 6.27 -3.52 -3.63
C SER A 179 5.13 -4.44 -3.18
N LEU A 180 5.46 -5.66 -2.74
CA LEU A 180 4.50 -6.68 -2.34
C LEU A 180 3.85 -6.40 -0.97
N GLU A 181 4.44 -5.49 -0.21
CA GLU A 181 3.81 -4.83 0.92
C GLU A 181 4.17 -3.32 0.89
N PRO A 182 3.33 -2.44 1.46
CA PRO A 182 3.64 -1.03 1.56
C PRO A 182 4.95 -0.78 2.30
N LEU A 183 5.89 -0.07 1.67
CA LEU A 183 7.17 0.31 2.23
C LEU A 183 7.24 1.82 2.52
N PRO A 184 7.98 2.23 3.57
CA PRO A 184 8.28 3.64 3.79
C PRO A 184 9.24 4.18 2.72
N MET A 185 9.23 5.50 2.50
CA MET A 185 10.09 6.16 1.51
C MET A 185 11.57 5.88 1.77
N THR A 186 11.97 5.81 3.05
CA THR A 186 13.34 5.46 3.45
C THR A 186 13.76 4.08 2.98
N ALA A 187 12.90 3.07 3.16
CA ALA A 187 13.15 1.71 2.71
C ALA A 187 13.19 1.62 1.18
N LEU A 188 12.27 2.29 0.48
CA LEU A 188 12.28 2.34 -0.99
C LEU A 188 13.55 2.99 -1.53
N THR A 189 14.02 4.06 -0.88
CA THR A 189 15.26 4.75 -1.27
C THR A 189 16.48 3.88 -0.97
N SER A 190 16.52 3.18 0.17
CA SER A 190 17.60 2.24 0.48
C SER A 190 17.65 1.09 -0.53
N MET A 191 16.50 0.49 -0.87
CA MET A 191 16.42 -0.55 -1.90
C MET A 191 16.93 -0.05 -3.27
N GLN A 192 16.66 1.22 -3.60
CA GLN A 192 17.09 1.84 -4.86
C GLN A 192 18.61 1.91 -5.00
N GLU A 193 19.36 2.07 -3.91
CA GLU A 193 20.83 2.09 -3.93
C GLU A 193 21.43 0.78 -4.46
N HIS A 194 20.66 -0.30 -4.37
CA HIS A 194 21.03 -1.65 -4.81
C HIS A 194 20.45 -2.05 -6.16
N PHE A 195 19.77 -1.15 -6.87
CA PHE A 195 19.26 -1.43 -8.21
C PHE A 195 20.40 -1.65 -9.20
N PRO A 196 20.23 -2.59 -10.16
CA PRO A 196 21.21 -2.80 -11.21
C PRO A 196 21.37 -1.50 -12.03
N ARG A 197 22.62 -1.10 -12.25
CA ARG A 197 22.97 0.05 -13.10
C ARG A 197 23.22 -0.48 -14.51
N ASP A 198 22.15 -0.64 -15.28
CA ASP A 198 22.27 -0.90 -16.71
C ASP A 198 22.57 0.44 -17.41
N ASP A 199 23.47 0.44 -18.41
CA ASP A 199 23.96 1.67 -19.10
C ASP A 199 22.85 2.49 -19.78
N ASP A 200 21.65 1.90 -20.00
CA ASP A 200 20.50 2.52 -20.67
C ASP A 200 19.30 2.82 -19.73
N GLY A 201 19.44 2.54 -18.42
CA GLY A 201 18.35 2.66 -17.45
C GLY A 201 18.11 4.10 -16.96
N TYR A 202 16.86 4.57 -17.00
CA TYR A 202 16.49 5.84 -16.35
C TYR A 202 16.67 5.73 -14.83
N HIS A 203 17.64 6.45 -14.29
CA HIS A 203 17.89 6.53 -12.86
C HIS A 203 17.20 7.77 -12.27
N TYR A 204 16.52 7.59 -11.14
CA TYR A 204 15.99 8.68 -10.32
C TYR A 204 16.59 8.58 -8.92
N THR A 205 16.55 9.66 -8.18
CA THR A 205 17.13 9.78 -6.84
C THR A 205 16.05 9.72 -5.75
N GLY A 206 16.45 9.56 -4.49
CA GLY A 206 15.54 9.73 -3.35
C GLY A 206 14.87 11.11 -3.31
N ASN A 207 15.55 12.15 -3.79
CA ASN A 207 14.97 13.49 -3.93
C ASN A 207 13.89 13.56 -5.03
N ASP A 208 14.05 12.80 -6.12
CA ASP A 208 13.01 12.68 -7.14
C ASP A 208 11.79 11.93 -6.62
N MET A 209 12.00 10.87 -5.83
CA MET A 209 10.93 10.15 -5.16
C MET A 209 10.16 11.07 -4.20
N GLN A 210 10.86 11.86 -3.38
CA GLN A 210 10.24 12.83 -2.48
C GLN A 210 9.42 13.87 -3.25
N GLN A 211 9.92 14.38 -4.38
CA GLN A 211 9.19 15.31 -5.23
C GLN A 211 7.92 14.69 -5.81
N VAL A 212 7.98 13.44 -6.30
CA VAL A 212 6.81 12.72 -6.81
C VAL A 212 5.78 12.48 -5.69
N LEU A 213 6.24 11.98 -4.53
CA LEU A 213 5.39 11.67 -3.39
C LEU A 213 4.73 12.91 -2.79
N SER A 214 5.44 14.04 -2.70
CA SER A 214 4.87 15.28 -2.18
C SER A 214 3.65 15.77 -2.98
N ARG A 215 3.60 15.46 -4.29
CA ARG A 215 2.46 15.77 -5.17
C ARG A 215 1.31 14.75 -5.05
N LEU A 216 1.56 13.60 -4.43
CA LEU A 216 0.57 12.54 -4.21
C LEU A 216 -0.15 12.67 -2.85
N GLY A 217 0.10 13.73 -2.06
CA GLY A 217 -0.42 13.85 -0.69
C GLY A 217 -1.94 13.77 -0.53
N SER A 218 -2.71 14.09 -1.57
CA SER A 218 -4.18 13.93 -1.58
C SER A 218 -4.64 12.50 -1.88
N LEU A 219 -3.72 11.64 -2.35
CA LEU A 219 -3.99 10.27 -2.81
C LEU A 219 -3.35 9.21 -1.91
N VAL A 220 -2.23 9.52 -1.25
CA VAL A 220 -1.46 8.55 -0.45
C VAL A 220 -1.10 9.08 0.94
N ILE A 221 -1.05 8.17 1.91
CA ILE A 221 -0.42 8.34 3.22
C ILE A 221 1.09 8.06 3.05
N GLY A 222 1.94 8.65 3.90
CA GLY A 222 3.39 8.49 3.83
C GLY A 222 4.07 9.38 2.78
N ALA A 223 3.31 10.28 2.14
CA ALA A 223 3.85 11.26 1.20
C ALA A 223 4.79 12.29 1.86
N THR A 224 4.54 12.63 3.13
CA THR A 224 5.23 13.71 3.86
C THR A 224 6.14 13.21 4.99
N ASP A 225 5.84 12.04 5.56
CA ASP A 225 6.65 11.38 6.59
C ASP A 225 7.33 10.16 5.97
N SER A 226 8.66 10.21 5.86
CA SER A 226 9.46 9.21 5.18
C SER A 226 9.51 7.86 5.90
N GLN A 227 9.09 7.79 7.17
CA GLN A 227 9.04 6.56 7.98
C GLN A 227 7.68 5.86 7.91
N ILE A 228 6.64 6.54 7.42
CA ILE A 228 5.31 5.95 7.29
C ILE A 228 5.23 5.20 5.95
N PRO A 229 4.79 3.92 5.94
CA PRO A 229 4.58 3.17 4.71
C PRO A 229 3.65 3.89 3.73
N ILE A 230 4.07 3.95 2.47
CA ILE A 230 3.30 4.61 1.41
C ILE A 230 2.09 3.75 1.06
N ARG A 231 0.89 4.27 1.31
CA ARG A 231 -0.37 3.56 1.10
C ARG A 231 -1.39 4.48 0.46
N PRO A 232 -2.29 3.99 -0.40
CA PRO A 232 -3.39 4.81 -0.85
C PRO A 232 -4.25 5.23 0.35
N LEU A 233 -4.76 6.45 0.32
CA LEU A 233 -5.76 6.90 1.29
C LEU A 233 -7.07 6.12 1.17
N HIS A 234 -7.32 5.52 0.00
CA HIS A 234 -8.53 4.72 -0.23
C HIS A 234 -8.31 3.61 -1.26
N PRO A 235 -8.82 2.38 -1.05
CA PRO A 235 -8.66 1.24 -1.97
C PRO A 235 -9.07 1.50 -3.42
N SER A 236 -10.07 2.36 -3.67
CA SER A 236 -10.48 2.71 -5.04
C SER A 236 -9.37 3.34 -5.86
N PHE A 237 -8.37 3.98 -5.23
CA PHE A 237 -7.22 4.51 -5.95
C PHE A 237 -6.35 3.39 -6.51
N TYR A 238 -6.12 2.30 -5.77
CA TYR A 238 -5.44 1.12 -6.31
C TYR A 238 -6.25 0.45 -7.43
N ASP A 239 -7.57 0.34 -7.28
CA ASP A 239 -8.42 -0.21 -8.33
C ASP A 239 -8.32 0.63 -9.61
N PHE A 240 -8.30 1.96 -9.50
CA PHE A 240 -8.05 2.85 -10.62
C PHE A 240 -6.66 2.69 -11.23
N LEU A 241 -5.62 2.53 -10.40
CA LEU A 241 -4.23 2.37 -10.88
C LEU A 241 -4.05 1.12 -11.75
N LYS A 242 -4.85 0.05 -11.53
CA LYS A 242 -4.81 -1.16 -12.39
C LYS A 242 -5.12 -0.86 -13.86
N ASP A 243 -5.99 0.12 -14.11
CA ASP A 243 -6.37 0.55 -15.46
C ASP A 243 -5.50 1.73 -15.97
N TRP A 244 -4.56 2.21 -15.15
CA TRP A 244 -3.68 3.33 -15.50
C TRP A 244 -2.38 2.83 -16.13
N SER A 245 -2.34 2.85 -17.46
CA SER A 245 -1.25 2.25 -18.24
C SER A 245 0.10 2.96 -18.17
N ASP A 246 0.17 4.23 -17.74
CA ASP A 246 1.38 5.05 -17.91
C ASP A 246 2.60 4.56 -17.11
N PHE A 247 2.42 3.83 -16.01
CA PHE A 247 3.53 3.20 -15.27
C PHE A 247 3.67 1.71 -15.56
N SER A 248 2.66 1.07 -16.18
CA SER A 248 2.61 -0.40 -16.33
C SER A 248 3.79 -0.95 -17.13
N ILE A 249 4.33 -0.17 -18.08
CA ILE A 249 5.51 -0.54 -18.86
C ILE A 249 6.79 -0.68 -18.02
N TYR A 250 6.85 -0.03 -16.85
CA TYR A 250 7.99 -0.08 -15.94
C TYR A 250 7.83 -1.15 -14.86
N LEU A 251 6.66 -1.78 -14.73
CA LEU A 251 6.41 -2.77 -13.68
C LEU A 251 7.33 -4.00 -13.78
N PRO A 252 7.61 -4.59 -14.97
CA PRO A 252 8.58 -5.68 -15.08
C PRO A 252 10.00 -5.27 -14.64
N SER A 253 10.43 -4.05 -15.01
CA SER A 253 11.72 -3.51 -14.58
C SER A 253 11.77 -3.28 -13.06
N ALA A 254 10.68 -2.79 -12.47
CA ALA A 254 10.57 -2.61 -11.03
C ALA A 254 10.67 -3.96 -10.28
N GLN A 255 9.99 -5.01 -10.77
CA GLN A 255 10.08 -6.37 -10.20
C GLN A 255 11.52 -6.90 -10.24
N ARG A 256 12.20 -6.76 -11.40
CA ARG A 256 13.62 -7.10 -11.55
C ARG A 256 14.50 -6.33 -10.55
N ASN A 257 14.29 -5.02 -10.45
CA ASN A 257 15.07 -4.16 -9.55
C ASN A 257 14.89 -4.57 -8.09
N PHE A 258 13.67 -4.92 -7.66
CA PHE A 258 13.43 -5.47 -6.33
C PHE A 258 14.09 -6.83 -6.10
N ALA A 259 14.17 -7.69 -7.11
CA ALA A 259 14.86 -8.98 -7.00
C ALA A 259 16.35 -8.78 -6.67
N PHE A 260 17.05 -7.96 -7.48
CA PHE A 260 18.45 -7.60 -7.23
C PHE A 260 18.65 -6.88 -5.89
N ALA A 261 17.83 -5.87 -5.63
CA ALA A 261 17.92 -5.10 -4.39
C ALA A 261 17.76 -5.98 -3.16
N SER A 262 16.79 -6.89 -3.17
CA SER A 262 16.54 -7.77 -2.02
C SER A 262 17.74 -8.70 -1.76
N LEU A 263 18.32 -9.29 -2.81
CA LEU A 263 19.50 -10.14 -2.69
C LEU A 263 20.70 -9.35 -2.16
N HIS A 264 20.92 -8.13 -2.65
CA HIS A 264 21.99 -7.26 -2.20
C HIS A 264 21.79 -6.75 -0.76
N VAL A 265 20.58 -6.31 -0.41
CA VAL A 265 20.24 -5.89 0.95
C VAL A 265 20.47 -7.04 1.93
N MET A 266 20.08 -8.26 1.60
CA MET A 266 20.39 -9.43 2.42
C MET A 266 21.90 -9.70 2.49
N LYS A 267 22.63 -9.57 1.37
CA LYS A 267 24.09 -9.77 1.31
C LYS A 267 24.89 -8.76 2.16
N TYR A 268 24.37 -7.57 2.42
CA TYR A 268 25.07 -6.57 3.25
C TYR A 268 24.45 -6.36 4.64
N GLY A 269 23.15 -6.64 4.77
CA GLY A 269 22.38 -6.41 5.98
C GLY A 269 22.21 -7.64 6.88
N LEU A 270 22.29 -8.86 6.34
CA LEU A 270 22.41 -10.05 7.18
C LEU A 270 23.81 -10.10 7.78
N PRO A 271 23.96 -10.50 9.05
CA PRO A 271 25.24 -10.52 9.73
C PRO A 271 26.22 -11.46 9.01
N LEU A 272 27.01 -10.91 8.10
CA LEU A 272 28.05 -11.63 7.35
C LEU A 272 29.45 -11.44 7.97
N ASN A 273 29.55 -10.87 9.18
CA ASN A 273 30.85 -10.44 9.69
C ASN A 273 31.08 -10.65 11.20
N THR A 274 30.69 -11.80 11.74
CA THR A 274 31.13 -12.22 13.08
C THR A 274 31.55 -13.68 13.05
N ARG A 275 32.76 -13.90 12.55
CA ARG A 275 33.50 -15.17 12.68
C ARG A 275 34.08 -15.33 14.10
N ASP A 276 33.36 -14.84 15.10
CA ASP A 276 33.77 -14.87 16.49
C ASP A 276 32.61 -15.45 17.34
N PRO A 277 32.80 -16.62 17.98
CA PRO A 277 31.76 -17.25 18.78
C PRO A 277 31.29 -16.40 19.97
N GLU A 278 32.07 -15.42 20.45
CA GLU A 278 31.59 -14.47 21.47
C GLU A 278 30.53 -13.50 20.92
N SER A 279 30.59 -13.17 19.63
CA SER A 279 29.62 -12.28 19.00
C SER A 279 28.31 -12.96 18.61
N ALA A 280 28.26 -14.28 18.44
CA ALA A 280 27.01 -15.03 18.34
C ALA A 280 26.23 -15.05 19.68
N TYR A 281 26.96 -15.06 20.80
CA TYR A 281 26.38 -14.91 22.13
C TYR A 281 25.91 -13.47 22.36
N LEU A 282 26.71 -12.48 21.92
CA LEU A 282 26.29 -11.07 21.90
C LEU A 282 25.12 -10.81 20.96
N LEU A 283 25.01 -11.51 19.83
CA LEU A 283 23.88 -11.42 18.90
C LEU A 283 22.59 -11.81 19.60
N ASN A 284 22.60 -12.90 20.36
CA ASN A 284 21.46 -13.31 21.18
C ASN A 284 21.12 -12.31 22.30
N THR A 285 22.05 -11.46 22.76
CA THR A 285 21.76 -10.43 23.78
C THR A 285 21.42 -9.05 23.19
N VAL A 286 22.14 -8.59 22.17
CA VAL A 286 21.97 -7.29 21.51
C VAL A 286 20.73 -7.29 20.61
N ILE A 287 20.45 -8.39 19.90
CA ILE A 287 19.24 -8.51 19.06
C ILE A 287 17.97 -8.72 19.92
N ARG A 288 18.10 -9.28 21.12
CA ARG A 288 16.98 -9.37 22.08
C ARG A 288 16.70 -8.04 22.78
N GLU A 289 17.65 -7.11 22.74
CA GLU A 289 17.53 -5.77 23.30
C GLU A 289 17.34 -4.72 22.19
N LYS A 290 16.12 -4.72 21.63
CA LYS A 290 15.40 -3.50 21.25
C LYS A 290 15.70 -2.79 19.91
N ASP A 291 16.23 -3.46 18.89
CA ASP A 291 16.22 -2.91 17.52
C ASP A 291 15.46 -3.85 16.55
N CYS A 292 14.35 -3.36 16.02
CA CYS A 292 13.64 -4.00 14.92
C CYS A 292 14.56 -4.06 13.70
N ILE A 293 14.57 -5.19 12.98
CA ILE A 293 15.25 -5.31 11.70
C ILE A 293 14.79 -4.16 10.78
N ALA A 294 15.73 -3.52 10.09
CA ALA A 294 15.42 -2.42 9.18
C ALA A 294 14.32 -2.83 8.17
N PRO A 295 13.35 -1.95 7.85
CA PRO A 295 12.20 -2.32 7.04
C PRO A 295 12.56 -2.95 5.70
N GLU A 296 13.58 -2.42 5.01
CA GLU A 296 14.10 -2.95 3.75
C GLU A 296 14.70 -4.35 3.89
N LEU A 297 15.38 -4.66 5.00
CA LEU A 297 15.97 -5.98 5.24
C LEU A 297 14.90 -7.01 5.61
N SER A 298 13.93 -6.61 6.44
CA SER A 298 12.77 -7.45 6.75
C SER A 298 11.99 -7.78 5.48
N TYR A 299 11.75 -6.78 4.62
CA TYR A 299 11.12 -6.94 3.32
C TYR A 299 11.91 -7.89 2.42
N ALA A 300 13.21 -7.63 2.24
CA ALA A 300 14.08 -8.44 1.40
C ALA A 300 14.07 -9.91 1.82
N CYS A 301 14.17 -10.19 3.12
CA CYS A 301 14.11 -11.55 3.65
C CYS A 301 12.80 -12.27 3.30
N ARG A 302 11.68 -11.55 3.26
CA ARG A 302 10.35 -12.15 3.02
C ARG A 302 9.99 -12.26 1.53
N PHE A 303 10.45 -11.33 0.69
CA PHE A 303 9.87 -11.16 -0.65
C PHE A 303 10.84 -11.35 -1.81
N TRP A 304 12.15 -11.52 -1.57
CA TRP A 304 13.14 -11.66 -2.66
C TRP A 304 12.76 -12.72 -3.70
N ALA A 305 12.33 -13.90 -3.26
CA ALA A 305 12.03 -15.01 -4.15
C ALA A 305 10.77 -14.78 -5.00
N ALA A 306 9.79 -14.05 -4.48
CA ALA A 306 8.60 -13.66 -5.24
C ALA A 306 8.96 -12.69 -6.36
N HIS A 307 9.87 -11.74 -6.12
CA HIS A 307 10.40 -10.85 -7.15
C HIS A 307 11.23 -11.58 -8.20
N VAL A 308 12.08 -12.53 -7.79
CA VAL A 308 12.83 -13.38 -8.73
C VAL A 308 11.87 -14.16 -9.63
N ARG A 309 10.85 -14.82 -9.04
CA ARG A 309 9.83 -15.57 -9.79
C ARG A 309 9.06 -14.68 -10.79
N ALA A 310 8.80 -13.43 -10.44
CA ALA A 310 8.11 -12.47 -11.30
C ALA A 310 9.00 -11.89 -12.42
N THR A 311 10.31 -12.14 -12.38
CA THR A 311 11.28 -11.63 -13.35
C THR A 311 11.58 -12.69 -14.39
N SER A 312 11.66 -12.33 -15.67
CA SER A 312 12.15 -13.24 -16.72
C SER A 312 13.55 -13.74 -16.39
N PHE A 313 13.90 -14.96 -16.82
CA PHE A 313 15.21 -15.50 -16.52
C PHE A 313 16.34 -14.63 -17.08
N GLU A 314 17.31 -14.32 -16.23
CA GLU A 314 18.45 -13.48 -16.55
C GLU A 314 19.70 -14.05 -15.88
N THR A 315 20.76 -14.27 -16.65
CA THR A 315 21.99 -14.92 -16.17
C THR A 315 22.68 -14.15 -15.04
N SER A 316 22.62 -12.81 -15.04
CA SER A 316 23.17 -11.97 -13.97
C SER A 316 22.39 -12.16 -12.66
N LEU A 317 21.05 -12.20 -12.72
CA LEU A 317 20.20 -12.44 -11.56
C LEU A 317 20.40 -13.87 -11.03
N ALA A 318 20.51 -14.85 -11.92
CA ALA A 318 20.80 -16.24 -11.55
C ALA A 318 22.12 -16.36 -10.76
N LYS A 319 23.16 -15.60 -11.14
CA LYS A 319 24.42 -15.54 -10.39
C LYS A 319 24.25 -14.96 -8.99
N GLU A 320 23.44 -13.91 -8.82
CA GLU A 320 23.17 -13.36 -7.48
C GLU A 320 22.36 -14.34 -6.62
N VAL A 321 21.43 -15.09 -7.21
CA VAL A 321 20.71 -16.18 -6.54
C VAL A 321 21.66 -17.30 -6.13
N GLU A 322 22.56 -17.75 -7.02
CA GLU A 322 23.59 -18.74 -6.70
C GLU A 322 24.49 -18.25 -5.57
N ALA A 323 24.96 -17.01 -5.64
CA ALA A 323 25.78 -16.39 -4.61
C ALA A 323 25.05 -16.27 -3.26
N PHE A 324 23.72 -16.14 -3.25
CA PHE A 324 22.92 -16.19 -2.02
C PHE A 324 22.99 -17.56 -1.34
N PHE A 325 23.12 -18.65 -2.10
CA PHE A 325 23.24 -20.01 -1.55
C PHE A 325 24.66 -20.41 -1.15
N GLU A 326 25.64 -19.54 -1.36
CA GLU A 326 27.02 -19.77 -0.93
C GLU A 326 27.23 -19.49 0.57
N GLY A 327 28.04 -20.33 1.22
CA GLY A 327 28.47 -20.14 2.60
C GLY A 327 27.33 -20.21 3.62
N GLN A 328 27.28 -19.25 4.54
CA GLN A 328 26.30 -19.21 5.64
C GLN A 328 25.10 -18.27 5.38
N ARG A 329 25.02 -17.65 4.20
CA ARG A 329 23.95 -16.69 3.86
C ARG A 329 22.54 -17.27 4.00
N PRO A 330 22.25 -18.51 3.54
CA PRO A 330 20.91 -19.08 3.73
C PRO A 330 20.56 -19.31 5.19
N VAL A 331 21.55 -19.60 6.04
CA VAL A 331 21.35 -19.83 7.48
C VAL A 331 20.95 -18.52 8.15
N PHE A 332 21.69 -17.43 7.89
CA PHE A 332 21.35 -16.11 8.46
C PHE A 332 20.00 -15.60 7.97
N TRP A 333 19.63 -15.90 6.72
CA TRP A 333 18.30 -15.61 6.20
C TRP A 333 17.21 -16.35 6.97
N LEU A 334 17.38 -17.66 7.21
CA LEU A 334 16.45 -18.46 8.01
C LEU A 334 16.35 -17.96 9.46
N GLU A 335 17.46 -17.56 10.07
CA GLU A 335 17.49 -16.96 11.42
C GLU A 335 16.71 -15.64 11.46
N ALA A 336 16.93 -14.75 10.49
CA ALA A 336 16.18 -13.49 10.37
C ALA A 336 14.67 -13.73 10.16
N LEU A 337 14.30 -14.72 9.35
CA LEU A 337 12.89 -15.12 9.19
C LEU A 337 12.30 -15.69 10.47
N ALA A 338 13.03 -16.54 11.19
CA ALA A 338 12.58 -17.13 12.45
C ALA A 338 12.36 -16.03 13.51
N GLN A 339 13.25 -15.05 13.58
CA GLN A 339 13.15 -13.91 14.50
C GLN A 339 11.90 -13.05 14.22
N ASN A 340 11.57 -12.84 12.94
CA ASN A 340 10.35 -12.11 12.54
C ASN A 340 9.08 -12.98 12.55
N GLY A 341 9.15 -14.23 13.01
CA GLY A 341 8.01 -15.15 13.01
C GLY A 341 7.49 -15.51 11.60
N CYS A 342 8.35 -15.37 10.58
CA CYS A 342 8.02 -15.57 9.16
C CYS A 342 8.75 -16.78 8.55
N LEU A 343 9.17 -17.75 9.37
CA LEU A 343 9.91 -18.93 8.89
C LEU A 343 9.11 -19.75 7.88
N ASN A 344 7.78 -19.69 7.93
CA ASN A 344 6.87 -20.33 6.96
C ASN A 344 7.09 -19.83 5.51
N VAL A 345 7.59 -18.61 5.32
CA VAL A 345 7.86 -18.00 4.01
C VAL A 345 9.04 -18.67 3.30
N SER A 346 9.94 -19.33 4.05
CA SER A 346 11.14 -19.94 3.49
C SER A 346 10.83 -21.05 2.48
N VAL A 347 9.81 -21.89 2.76
CA VAL A 347 9.42 -23.01 1.90
C VAL A 347 8.88 -22.50 0.56
N GLU A 348 7.98 -21.51 0.61
CA GLU A 348 7.41 -20.89 -0.59
C GLU A 348 8.48 -20.17 -1.42
N SER A 349 9.43 -19.50 -0.74
CA SER A 349 10.58 -18.87 -1.38
C SER A 349 11.43 -19.88 -2.15
N LEU A 350 11.85 -20.96 -1.50
CA LEU A 350 12.68 -21.99 -2.12
C LEU A 350 11.97 -22.68 -3.28
N SER A 351 10.68 -22.98 -3.13
CA SER A 351 9.85 -23.55 -4.21
C SER A 351 9.78 -22.58 -5.40
N SER A 352 9.61 -21.28 -5.15
CA SER A 352 9.54 -20.27 -6.21
C SER A 352 10.83 -20.14 -6.99
N ILE A 353 11.98 -20.29 -6.34
CA ILE A 353 13.29 -20.30 -7.02
C ILE A 353 13.48 -21.56 -7.85
N ALA A 354 13.11 -22.74 -7.31
CA ALA A 354 13.17 -23.99 -8.08
C ALA A 354 12.32 -23.90 -9.36
N ASP A 355 11.08 -23.42 -9.25
CA ASP A 355 10.19 -23.20 -10.39
C ASP A 355 10.83 -22.26 -11.42
N TRP A 356 11.42 -21.15 -10.97
CA TRP A 356 12.04 -20.14 -11.83
C TRP A 356 13.18 -20.70 -12.69
N TYR A 357 14.01 -21.58 -12.14
CA TYR A 357 15.05 -22.28 -12.92
C TYR A 357 14.47 -23.31 -13.91
N THR A 358 13.35 -23.96 -13.58
CA THR A 358 12.75 -25.00 -14.45
C THR A 358 12.04 -24.43 -15.67
N ILE A 359 11.47 -23.22 -15.59
CA ILE A 359 10.83 -22.54 -16.73
C ILE A 359 11.81 -22.30 -17.90
N VAL A 360 13.12 -22.36 -17.63
CA VAL A 360 14.22 -22.17 -18.60
C VAL A 360 14.65 -23.47 -19.26
N GLY A 361 14.30 -24.62 -18.68
CA GLY A 361 14.65 -25.95 -19.17
C GLY A 361 13.67 -26.53 -20.21
N SER A 362 12.62 -25.79 -20.55
CA SER A 362 11.57 -26.11 -21.54
C SER A 362 11.54 -25.06 -22.63
#